data_AF-A0A371Z4H4-F1
#
_entry.id   AF-A0A371Z4H4-F1
#
_cell.length_a   1.000
_cell.length_b   1.000
_cell.length_c   1.000
_cell.angle_alpha   90.00
_cell.angle_beta   90.00
_cell.angle_gamma   90.00
#
_symmetry.space_group_name_H-M   'P 1'
#
loop_
_entity.id
_entity.type
_entity.pdbx_description
1 polymer ?
#
loop_
_entity_poly.entity_id
_entity_poly.type
_entity_poly.pdbx_seq_one_letter_code
_entity_poly.pdbx_strand_id
1 'polypeptide(L)' 'MLVALPGGYALAALGGVGISLWLPLSRADSAMAGTLSGLLLWPIVFIAAFGVSSLRRLVLGVAACMAAFALMAFAAGWRP' A
#
# COMPACT_ATOMS: atom_id res chain seq x y z
N MET A 1 -0.83 -6.82 -16.75
CA MET A 1 -0.53 -7.78 -15.65
C MET A 1 0.83 -7.54 -14.98
N LEU A 2 1.92 -7.33 -15.72
CA LEU A 2 3.27 -7.10 -15.17
C LEU A 2 3.40 -5.94 -14.15
N VAL A 3 2.50 -4.95 -14.15
CA VAL A 3 2.49 -3.84 -13.18
C VAL A 3 1.76 -4.22 -11.88
N ALA A 4 0.78 -5.13 -11.94
CA ALA A 4 -0.04 -5.50 -10.78
C ALA A 4 0.75 -6.32 -9.74
N LEU A 5 1.73 -7.11 -10.18
CA LEU A 5 2.57 -7.94 -9.31
C LEU A 5 3.55 -7.11 -8.45
N PRO A 6 4.54 -6.39 -9.03
CA PRO A 6 5.47 -5.58 -8.26
C PRO A 6 4.80 -4.32 -7.68
N GLY A 7 3.92 -3.66 -8.45
CA GLY A 7 3.25 -2.43 -8.01
C GLY A 7 2.23 -2.67 -6.90
N GLY A 8 1.45 -3.75 -6.99
CA GLY A 8 0.51 -4.14 -5.94
C GLY A 8 1.22 -4.55 -4.65
N TYR A 9 2.35 -5.26 -4.74
CA TYR A 9 3.13 -5.64 -3.57
C TYR A 9 3.76 -4.43 -2.88
N ALA A 10 4.35 -3.51 -3.65
CA ALA A 10 4.91 -2.28 -3.10
C ALA A 10 3.83 -1.40 -2.45
N LEU A 11 2.62 -1.34 -3.03
CA LEU A 11 1.46 -0.67 -2.45
C LEU A 11 1.04 -1.28 -1.12
N ALA A 12 0.93 -2.60 -1.07
CA ALA A 12 0.57 -3.34 0.14
C ALA A 12 1.58 -3.12 1.26
N ALA A 13 2.88 -3.16 0.94
CA ALA A 13 3.95 -2.93 1.90
C ALA A 13 3.91 -1.48 2.45
N LEU A 14 3.84 -0.47 1.58
CA LEU A 14 3.77 0.94 1.99
C LEU A 14 2.50 1.27 2.75
N GLY A 15 1.35 0.72 2.33
CA GLY A 15 0.08 0.87 3.04
C GLY A 15 0.11 0.23 4.43
N GLY A 16 0.72 -0.95 4.56
CA GLY A 16 0.93 -1.62 5.85
C GLY A 16 1.82 -0.80 6.79
N VAL A 17 2.93 -0.26 6.29
CA VAL A 17 3.81 0.63 7.05
C VAL A 17 3.06 1.89 7.49
N GLY A 18 2.39 2.58 6.57
CA GLY A 18 1.62 3.79 6.88
C GLY A 18 0.56 3.55 7.96
N ILE A 19 -0.23 2.49 7.84
CA ILE A 19 -1.27 2.15 8.82
C ILE A 19 -0.66 1.80 10.18
N SER A 20 0.46 1.04 10.21
CA SER A 20 1.13 0.66 11.46
C SER A 20 1.68 1.85 12.25
N LEU A 21 2.05 2.94 11.57
CA LEU A 21 2.66 4.10 12.21
C LEU A 21 1.64 5.10 12.76
N TRP A 22 0.44 5.12 12.20
CA TRP A 22 -0.62 6.04 12.60
C TRP A 22 -1.57 5.47 13.65
N LEU A 23 -1.53 4.15 13.90
CA LEU A 23 -2.34 3.51 14.93
C LEU A 23 -1.73 3.74 16.33
N PRO A 24 -2.49 4.24 17.33
CA PRO A 24 -2.02 4.41 18.70
C PRO A 24 -2.03 3.07 19.46
N LEU A 25 -1.40 2.04 18.88
CA LEU A 25 -1.36 0.68 19.42
C LEU A 25 0.03 0.34 19.98
N SER A 26 0.12 -0.76 20.71
CA SER A 26 1.42 -1.33 21.07
C SER A 26 2.23 -1.64 19.80
N ARG A 27 3.57 -1.70 19.91
CA ARG A 27 4.43 -1.98 18.73
C ARG A 27 4.08 -3.32 18.07
N ALA A 28 3.75 -4.33 18.87
CA ALA A 28 3.40 -5.66 18.36
C ALA A 28 2.05 -5.62 17.61
N ASP A 29 1.05 -4.97 18.19
CA ASP A 29 -0.28 -4.84 17.60
C ASP A 29 -0.24 -3.98 16.32
N SER A 30 0.57 -2.91 16.32
CA SER A 30 0.79 -2.07 15.14
C SER A 30 1.44 -2.83 13.99
N ALA A 31 2.44 -3.67 14.28
CA ALA A 31 3.10 -4.51 13.28
C ALA A 31 2.15 -5.58 12.71
N MET A 32 1.32 -6.20 13.56
CA MET A 32 0.27 -7.12 13.11
C MET A 32 -0.78 -6.41 12.25
N ALA A 33 -1.27 -5.25 12.69
CA ALA A 33 -2.24 -4.46 11.95
C ALA A 33 -1.69 -4.02 10.58
N GLY A 34 -0.44 -3.57 10.52
CA GLY A 34 0.23 -3.23 9.26
C GLY A 34 0.37 -4.43 8.32
N THR A 35 0.77 -5.59 8.85
CA THR A 35 0.90 -6.82 8.06
C THR A 35 -0.45 -7.29 7.52
N LEU A 36 -1.48 -7.36 8.37
CA LEU A 36 -2.84 -7.76 7.97
C LEU A 36 -3.45 -6.78 6.95
N SER A 37 -3.22 -5.47 7.14
CA SER A 37 -3.67 -4.44 6.20
C SER A 37 -2.97 -4.57 4.85
N GLY A 38 -1.67 -4.83 4.82
CA GLY A 38 -0.92 -5.08 3.59
C GLY A 38 -1.42 -6.33 2.85
N LEU A 39 -1.67 -7.42 3.59
CA LEU A 39 -2.23 -8.66 3.03
C LEU A 39 -3.64 -8.46 2.44
N LEU A 40 -4.45 -7.56 3.00
CA LEU A 40 -5.78 -7.21 2.46
C LEU A 40 -5.69 -6.25 1.27
N LEU A 41 -4.77 -5.28 1.30
CA LEU A 41 -4.57 -4.31 0.23
C LEU A 41 -4.14 -4.97 -1.08
N TRP A 42 -3.27 -5.99 -1.03
CA TRP A 42 -2.76 -6.65 -2.22
C TRP A 42 -3.85 -7.25 -3.14
N PRO A 43 -4.76 -8.13 -2.65
CA PRO A 43 -5.83 -8.68 -3.48
C PRO A 43 -6.83 -7.61 -3.95
N ILE A 44 -7.09 -6.56 -3.16
CA ILE A 44 -7.96 -5.45 -3.58
C ILE A 44 -7.36 -4.72 -4.79
N VAL A 45 -6.07 -4.37 -4.72
CA VAL A 45 -5.35 -3.72 -5.83
C VAL A 45 -5.28 -4.66 -7.04
N PHE A 46 -5.08 -5.95 -6.82
CA PHE A 46 -5.07 -6.96 -7.88
C PHE A 46 -6.41 -7.06 -8.60
N ILE A 47 -7.53 -7.15 -7.87
CA ILE A 47 -8.89 -7.20 -8.45
C ILE A 47 -9.20 -5.89 -9.19
N ALA A 48 -8.89 -4.74 -8.59
CA ALA A 48 -9.09 -3.43 -9.21
C ALA A 48 -8.32 -3.29 -10.54
N ALA A 49 -7.14 -3.92 -10.66
CA ALA A 49 -6.35 -3.90 -11.89
C ALA A 49 -7.06 -4.55 -13.08
N PHE A 50 -7.97 -5.50 -12.87
CA PHE A 50 -8.78 -6.09 -13.95
C PHE A 50 -9.92 -5.18 -14.41
N GLY A 51 -10.37 -4.25 -13.56
CA GLY A 51 -11.42 -3.29 -13.91
C GLY A 51 -10.94 -2.10 -14.75
N VAL A 52 -9.62 -1.92 -14.90
CA VAL A 52 -9.04 -0.77 -15.60
C VAL A 52 -8.65 -1.15 -17.03
N SER A 53 -9.36 -0.60 -18.01
CA SER A 53 -9.16 -0.86 -19.44
C SER A 53 -7.88 -0.22 -20.04
N SER A 54 -7.16 0.61 -19.29
CA SER A 54 -5.96 1.31 -19.76
C SER A 54 -4.78 1.10 -18.82
N LEU A 55 -3.71 0.50 -19.34
CA LEU A 55 -2.45 0.31 -18.60
C LEU A 55 -1.89 1.63 -18.04
N ARG A 56 -2.03 2.73 -18.79
CA ARG A 56 -1.56 4.06 -18.34
C ARG A 56 -2.32 4.55 -17.11
N ARG A 57 -3.65 4.39 -17.10
CA ARG A 57 -4.48 4.76 -15.93
C ARG A 57 -4.16 3.89 -14.73
N LEU A 58 -3.91 2.59 -14.95
CA LEU A 58 -3.50 1.67 -13.89
C LEU A 58 -2.16 2.08 -13.27
N VAL A 59 -1.15 2.36 -14.10
CA VAL A 59 0.18 2.79 -13.63
C VAL A 59 0.10 4.11 -12.86
N LEU A 60 -0.64 5.10 -13.38
CA LEU A 60 -0.81 6.39 -12.71
C LEU A 60 -1.55 6.25 -11.37
N GLY A 61 -2.61 5.44 -11.32
CA GLY A 61 -3.35 5.17 -10.08
C GLY A 61 -2.47 4.48 -9.04
N VAL A 62 -1.71 3.46 -9.44
CA VAL A 62 -0.77 2.76 -8.56
C VAL A 62 0.30 3.72 -8.04
N ALA A 63 0.91 4.52 -8.91
CA ALA A 63 1.94 5.48 -8.54
C ALA A 63 1.40 6.56 -7.58
N ALA A 64 0.18 7.07 -7.82
CA ALA A 64 -0.46 8.04 -6.94
C ALA A 64 -0.74 7.46 -5.55
N CYS A 65 -1.26 6.23 -5.48
CA CYS A 65 -1.47 5.55 -4.20
C CYS A 65 -0.15 5.28 -3.46
N MET A 66 0.91 4.87 -4.18
CA MET A 66 2.24 4.69 -3.58
C MET A 66 2.78 6.00 -3.01
N ALA A 67 2.65 7.10 -3.75
CA ALA A 67 3.06 8.42 -3.29
C ALA A 67 2.28 8.84 -2.03
N ALA A 68 0.97 8.60 -2.00
CA ALA A 68 0.14 8.92 -0.84
C ALA A 68 0.56 8.13 0.41
N PHE A 69 0.77 6.81 0.30
CA PHE A 69 1.24 6.00 1.44
C PHE A 69 2.66 6.36 1.87
N ALA A 70 3.56 6.65 0.92
CA ALA A 70 4.91 7.11 1.24
C ALA A 70 4.88 8.44 2.00
N LEU A 71 4.10 9.43 1.54
CA LEU A 71 3.93 10.71 2.23
C LEU A 71 3.36 10.52 3.64
N MET A 72 2.36 9.64 3.78
CA MET A 72 1.76 9.32 5.08
C MET A 72 2.78 8.66 6.04
N ALA A 73 3.61 7.75 5.55
CA ALA A 73 4.67 7.12 6.33
C ALA A 73 5.77 8.12 6.73
N PHE A 74 6.21 8.98 5.82
CA PHE A 74 7.18 10.04 6.13
C PHE A 74 6.62 11.05 7.13
N ALA A 75 5.35 11.44 7.01
CA ALA A 75 4.69 12.32 7.97
C ALA A 75 4.61 11.71 9.38
N ALA A 76 4.54 10.39 9.49
CA ALA A 76 4.60 9.66 10.75
C ALA A 76 6.03 9.48 11.32
N GLY A 77 7.05 10.01 10.62
CA GLY A 77 8.45 9.91 11.04
C GLY A 77 9.16 8.63 10.60
N TRP A 78 8.61 7.88 9.63
CA TRP A 78 9.30 6.73 9.06
C TRP A 78 10.60 7.14 8.36
N ARG A 79 11.68 6.40 8.63
CA ARG A 79 12.98 6.54 7.96
C ARG A 79 13.36 5.15 7.43
N PRO A 80 13.50 4.99 6.10
CA PRO A 80 13.84 3.70 5.48
C PRO A 80 15.27 3.26 5.79
#